data_AF-A0A9Q0Q3J2-F1
#
_entry.id   AF-A0A9Q0Q3J2-F1
#
_cell.length_a   1.000
_cell.length_b   1.000
_cell.length_c   1.000
_cell.angle_alpha   90.00
_cell.angle_beta   90.00
_cell.angle_gamma   90.00
#
_symmetry.space_group_name_H-M   'P 1'
#
loop_
_entity.id
_entity.type
_entity.pdbx_description
1 polymer ?
#
loop_
_entity_poly.entity_id
_entity_poly.type
_entity_poly.pdbx_seq_one_letter_code
_entity_poly.pdbx_strand_id
1 'polypeptide(L)'
;MDMRIGVLFVLTLSAAGSTAARQMAATEIFRTAIKTYDISAILKNQEREKHIQTSYTVTKKDEVCTLCEEFAAQALDYMAENQTQTEILETLHKTCSQLTTFKQECITLVDYYSSIFFSYIASVQSDDLCRKYNLCHEMEIFSAKLQEDSCSICQHAISEVLVKLKDPDTQLEIIDL
;
A
#
# COMPACT_ATOMS: atom_id res chain seq x y z
N MET A 1 -29.45 1.52 -3.43
CA MET A 1 -28.71 2.30 -4.44
C MET A 1 -27.69 1.35 -5.06
N ASP A 2 -27.94 0.95 -6.32
CA ASP A 2 -27.61 -0.35 -6.88
C ASP A 2 -26.20 -0.52 -7.48
N MET A 3 -25.56 -1.65 -7.14
CA MET A 3 -24.30 -2.18 -7.72
C MET A 3 -24.32 -2.30 -9.27
N ARG A 4 -25.51 -2.27 -9.88
CA ARG A 4 -25.71 -2.34 -11.34
C ARG A 4 -25.27 -1.07 -12.07
N ILE A 5 -25.25 0.08 -11.39
CA ILE A 5 -24.84 1.37 -11.98
C ILE A 5 -23.32 1.45 -12.15
N GLY A 6 -22.56 0.79 -11.28
CA GLY A 6 -21.09 0.74 -11.37
C GLY A 6 -20.58 -0.05 -12.58
N VAL A 7 -21.24 -1.14 -12.95
CA VAL A 7 -20.84 -2.00 -14.08
C VAL A 7 -21.08 -1.31 -15.42
N LEU A 8 -22.14 -0.50 -15.54
CA LEU A 8 -22.44 0.26 -16.76
C LEU A 8 -21.44 1.41 -17.02
N PHE A 9 -20.88 1.99 -15.96
CA PHE A 9 -19.83 3.02 -16.08
C PHE A 9 -18.50 2.42 -16.57
N VAL A 10 -18.18 1.20 -16.15
CA VAL A 10 -16.95 0.52 -16.58
C VAL A 10 -17.06 0.03 -18.04
N LEU A 11 -18.24 -0.42 -18.47
CA LEU A 11 -18.46 -0.88 -19.85
C LEU A 11 -18.50 0.24 -20.89
N THR A 12 -18.76 1.49 -20.49
CA THR A 12 -18.81 2.64 -21.41
C THR A 12 -17.44 3.30 -21.64
N LEU A 13 -16.45 3.03 -20.78
CA LEU A 13 -15.09 3.57 -20.94
C LEU A 13 -14.20 2.73 -21.88
N SER A 14 -14.65 1.57 -22.36
CA SER A 14 -13.91 0.75 -23.32
C SER A 14 -14.26 1.03 -24.80
N ALA A 15 -15.16 1.99 -25.08
CA ALA A 15 -15.53 2.40 -26.43
C ALA A 15 -15.00 3.80 -26.79
N ALA A 16 -13.68 3.97 -26.76
CA ALA A 16 -13.01 5.07 -27.48
C ALA A 16 -11.64 4.61 -28.00
N GLY A 17 -11.65 3.49 -28.73
CA GLY A 17 -10.56 3.11 -29.62
C GLY A 17 -10.73 3.73 -31.01
N SER A 18 -9.85 4.68 -31.32
CA SER A 18 -9.18 4.88 -32.63
C SER A 18 -10.02 4.99 -33.92
N THR A 19 -10.07 6.19 -34.53
CA THR A 19 -9.86 6.36 -35.97
C THR A 19 -9.05 7.64 -36.26
N ALA A 20 -8.23 7.57 -37.31
CA ALA A 20 -7.06 8.39 -37.55
C ALA A 20 -7.31 9.74 -38.29
N ALA A 21 -6.27 10.59 -38.24
CA ALA A 21 -5.84 11.49 -39.31
C ALA A 21 -6.75 12.65 -39.74
N ARG A 22 -6.57 13.81 -39.09
CA ARG A 22 -6.58 15.21 -39.59
C ARG A 22 -6.37 16.05 -38.33
N GLN A 23 -5.24 16.71 -38.09
CA GLN A 23 -4.90 18.01 -38.67
C GLN A 23 -3.45 18.38 -38.29
N MET A 24 -2.52 18.36 -39.26
CA MET A 24 -1.20 18.98 -39.13
C MET A 24 -1.33 20.47 -39.50
N ALA A 25 -1.41 21.35 -38.49
CA ALA A 25 -1.26 22.80 -38.65
C ALA A 25 -0.93 23.55 -37.35
N ALA A 26 -1.12 22.92 -36.17
CA ALA A 26 -0.95 23.59 -34.88
C ALA A 26 0.51 23.71 -34.38
N THR A 27 1.45 22.94 -34.95
CA THR A 27 2.81 22.80 -34.38
C THR A 27 3.76 23.97 -34.69
N GLU A 28 3.62 24.65 -35.84
CA GLU A 28 4.53 25.77 -36.21
C GLU A 28 4.16 27.10 -35.55
N ILE A 29 2.88 27.31 -35.24
CA ILE A 29 2.40 28.49 -34.50
C ILE A 29 2.97 28.45 -33.07
N PHE A 30 2.95 27.27 -32.44
CA PHE A 30 3.45 27.09 -31.08
C PHE A 30 4.98 27.29 -30.97
N ARG A 31 5.75 26.80 -31.95
CA ARG A 31 7.21 26.98 -31.97
C ARG A 31 7.63 28.44 -32.15
N THR A 32 6.87 29.22 -32.93
CA THR A 32 7.16 30.64 -33.18
C THR A 32 6.79 31.52 -31.97
N ALA A 33 5.70 31.18 -31.28
CA ALA A 33 5.27 31.84 -30.04
C ALA A 33 6.26 31.62 -28.87
N ILE A 34 6.87 30.43 -28.78
CA ILE A 34 7.88 30.12 -27.75
C ILE A 34 9.17 30.93 -27.93
N LYS A 35 9.55 31.31 -29.15
CA LYS A 35 10.77 32.10 -29.40
C LYS A 35 10.62 33.60 -29.13
N THR A 36 9.40 34.12 -29.15
CA THR A 36 9.12 35.55 -28.94
C THR A 36 8.88 35.88 -27.47
N TYR A 37 8.60 34.88 -26.65
CA TYR A 37 8.43 35.04 -25.22
C TYR A 37 9.73 34.63 -24.51
N ASP A 38 10.36 35.55 -23.77
CA ASP A 38 11.60 35.27 -23.03
C ASP A 38 11.31 34.38 -21.81
N ILE A 39 11.23 33.06 -22.06
CA ILE A 39 10.95 32.02 -21.06
C ILE A 39 12.08 31.95 -20.00
N SER A 40 13.23 32.62 -20.21
CA SER A 40 14.28 32.70 -19.19
C SER A 40 13.82 33.44 -17.93
N ALA A 41 12.86 34.37 -18.05
CA ALA A 41 12.24 35.05 -16.92
C ALA A 41 11.27 34.15 -16.14
N ILE A 42 10.68 33.14 -16.79
CA ILE A 42 9.79 32.16 -16.14
C ILE A 42 10.61 31.15 -15.32
N LEU A 43 11.79 30.74 -15.81
CA LEU A 43 12.65 29.77 -15.13
C LEU A 43 13.36 30.31 -13.87
N LYS A 44 13.41 31.64 -13.66
CA LYS A 44 14.00 32.23 -12.45
C LYS A 44 13.08 32.24 -11.22
N ASN A 45 11.80 31.92 -11.36
CA ASN A 45 10.87 31.86 -10.23
C ASN A 45 10.73 30.45 -9.62
N GLN A 46 11.39 29.44 -10.20
CA GLN A 46 11.30 28.04 -9.76
C GLN A 46 12.28 27.66 -8.63
N GLU A 47 12.71 28.62 -7.81
CA GLU A 47 13.46 28.35 -6.57
C GLU A 47 12.64 28.57 -5.29
N ARG A 48 11.36 29.00 -5.39
CA ARG A 48 10.49 29.21 -4.20
C ARG A 48 9.33 28.20 -4.06
N GLU A 49 9.05 27.35 -5.04
CA GLU A 49 7.88 26.44 -4.99
C GLU A 49 8.20 24.95 -4.74
N LYS A 50 9.46 24.57 -4.52
CA LYS A 50 9.83 23.17 -4.15
C LYS A 50 9.52 22.82 -2.69
N HIS A 51 9.25 23.82 -1.85
CA HIS A 51 9.08 23.64 -0.39
C HIS A 51 7.62 23.45 0.05
N ILE A 52 6.63 23.84 -0.77
CA ILE A 52 5.21 23.80 -0.40
C ILE A 52 4.58 22.45 -0.78
N GLN A 53 4.96 21.87 -1.92
CA GLN A 53 4.43 20.57 -2.37
C GLN A 53 4.88 19.40 -1.48
N THR A 54 6.13 19.43 -1.00
CA THR A 54 6.70 18.40 -0.09
C THR A 54 6.06 18.44 1.29
N SER A 55 5.72 19.63 1.79
CA SER A 55 5.08 19.80 3.10
C SER A 55 3.68 19.18 3.14
N TYR A 56 2.85 19.40 2.12
CA TYR A 56 1.48 18.89 2.09
C TYR A 56 1.41 17.36 1.99
N THR A 57 2.31 16.75 1.22
CA THR A 57 2.38 15.29 1.10
C THR A 57 2.93 14.61 2.35
N VAL A 58 3.83 15.28 3.08
CA VAL A 58 4.35 14.81 4.37
C VAL A 58 3.25 14.87 5.43
N THR A 59 2.55 16.00 5.58
CA THR A 59 1.44 16.11 6.55
C THR A 59 0.32 15.10 6.29
N LYS A 60 -0.07 14.87 5.03
CA LYS A 60 -1.08 13.87 4.70
C LYS A 60 -0.63 12.44 4.98
N LYS A 61 0.66 12.14 4.78
CA LYS A 61 1.22 10.81 5.09
C LYS A 61 1.28 10.58 6.60
N ASP A 62 1.64 11.61 7.36
CA ASP A 62 1.66 11.56 8.81
C ASP A 62 0.24 11.37 9.38
N GLU A 63 -0.77 12.07 8.84
CA GLU A 63 -2.18 11.87 9.23
C GLU A 63 -2.67 10.44 8.93
N VAL A 64 -2.32 9.87 7.77
CA VAL A 64 -2.67 8.49 7.41
C VAL A 64 -1.97 7.48 8.32
N CYS A 65 -0.72 7.73 8.69
CA CYS A 65 0.01 6.90 9.62
C CYS A 65 -0.65 6.91 11.00
N THR A 66 -0.93 8.09 11.55
CA THR A 66 -1.62 8.23 12.85
C THR A 66 -2.97 7.52 12.84
N LEU A 67 -3.78 7.73 11.80
CA LEU A 67 -5.07 7.06 11.68
C LEU A 67 -4.93 5.53 11.61
N CYS A 68 -3.92 5.04 10.88
CA CYS A 68 -3.63 3.61 10.83
C CYS A 68 -3.28 3.08 12.22
N GLU A 69 -2.37 3.73 12.94
CA GLU A 69 -1.91 3.28 14.25
C GLU A 69 -3.04 3.27 15.27
N GLU A 70 -3.85 4.33 15.31
CA GLU A 70 -5.01 4.41 16.20
C GLU A 70 -6.05 3.33 15.90
N PHE A 71 -6.34 3.09 14.61
CA PHE A 71 -7.30 2.07 14.21
C PHE A 71 -6.75 0.65 14.47
N ALA A 72 -5.48 0.41 14.15
CA ALA A 72 -4.81 -0.86 14.38
C ALA A 72 -4.74 -1.18 15.86
N ALA A 73 -4.39 -0.22 16.72
CA ALA A 73 -4.38 -0.40 18.17
C ALA A 73 -5.77 -0.79 18.69
N GLN A 74 -6.81 -0.06 18.30
CA GLN A 74 -8.20 -0.39 18.69
C GLN A 74 -8.62 -1.78 18.20
N ALA A 75 -8.26 -2.14 16.98
CA ALA A 75 -8.60 -3.46 16.43
C ALA A 75 -7.84 -4.59 17.16
N LEU A 76 -6.56 -4.38 17.46
CA LEU A 76 -5.74 -5.34 18.21
C LEU A 76 -6.26 -5.53 19.64
N ASP A 77 -6.60 -4.44 20.32
CA ASP A 77 -7.23 -4.48 21.66
C ASP A 77 -8.55 -5.24 21.62
N TYR A 78 -9.42 -4.92 20.66
CA TYR A 78 -10.70 -5.61 20.50
C TYR A 78 -10.52 -7.12 20.21
N MET A 79 -9.51 -7.50 19.42
CA MET A 79 -9.18 -8.91 19.15
C MET A 79 -8.54 -9.63 20.35
N ALA A 80 -7.94 -8.89 21.28
CA ALA A 80 -7.37 -9.44 22.52
C ALA A 80 -8.46 -9.72 23.58
N GLU A 81 -9.66 -9.16 23.44
CA GLU A 81 -10.77 -9.42 24.36
C GLU A 81 -11.23 -10.88 24.31
N ASN A 82 -11.27 -11.54 25.48
CA ASN A 82 -11.75 -12.92 25.60
C ASN A 82 -13.15 -13.11 25.00
N GLN A 83 -14.03 -12.11 25.11
CA GLN A 83 -15.37 -12.15 24.53
C GLN A 83 -15.29 -12.22 23.00
N THR A 84 -14.55 -11.32 22.35
CA THR A 84 -14.35 -11.32 20.90
C THR A 84 -13.80 -12.66 20.41
N GLN A 85 -12.79 -13.20 21.08
CA GLN A 85 -12.20 -14.49 20.71
C GLN A 85 -13.22 -15.63 20.82
N THR A 86 -14.03 -15.62 21.88
CA THR A 86 -15.10 -16.61 22.09
C THR A 86 -16.16 -16.51 20.99
N GLU A 87 -16.64 -15.31 20.68
CA GLU A 87 -17.66 -15.08 19.64
C GLU A 87 -17.18 -15.55 18.25
N ILE A 88 -15.90 -15.30 17.92
CA ILE A 88 -15.27 -15.78 16.68
C ILE A 88 -15.23 -17.31 16.67
N LEU A 89 -14.74 -17.94 17.75
CA LEU A 89 -14.66 -19.39 17.86
C LEU A 89 -16.02 -20.05 17.75
N GLU A 90 -17.02 -19.57 18.47
CA GLU A 90 -18.39 -20.09 18.42
C GLU A 90 -18.97 -19.99 17.01
N THR A 91 -18.72 -18.89 16.31
CA THR A 91 -19.17 -18.69 14.93
C THR A 91 -18.50 -19.69 13.98
N LEU A 92 -17.19 -19.92 14.12
CA LEU A 92 -16.45 -20.89 13.32
C LEU A 92 -16.90 -22.34 13.63
N HIS A 93 -17.09 -22.68 14.90
CA HIS A 93 -17.60 -24.00 15.32
C HIS A 93 -19.03 -24.25 14.86
N LYS A 94 -19.88 -23.22 14.87
CA LYS A 94 -21.23 -23.29 14.31
C LYS A 94 -21.19 -23.56 12.82
N THR A 95 -20.24 -22.95 12.11
CA THR A 95 -20.01 -23.21 10.68
C THR A 95 -19.55 -24.64 10.45
N CYS A 96 -18.55 -25.13 11.21
CA CYS A 96 -18.12 -26.54 11.16
C CYS A 96 -19.27 -27.51 11.47
N SER A 97 -20.19 -27.14 12.35
CA SER A 97 -21.34 -27.99 12.72
C SER A 97 -22.36 -28.17 11.59
N GLN A 98 -22.31 -27.33 10.55
CA GLN A 98 -23.14 -27.50 9.35
C GLN A 98 -22.56 -28.54 8.38
N LEU A 99 -21.30 -28.94 8.56
CA LEU A 99 -20.67 -29.96 7.73
C LEU A 99 -21.17 -31.35 8.13
N THR A 100 -21.70 -32.09 7.16
CA THR A 100 -22.17 -33.47 7.36
C THR A 100 -21.01 -34.46 7.43
N THR A 101 -19.99 -34.23 6.60
CA THR A 101 -18.71 -34.95 6.60
C THR A 101 -17.61 -33.97 7.00
N PHE A 102 -16.62 -34.41 7.76
CA PHE A 102 -15.48 -33.61 8.25
C PHE A 102 -15.76 -32.62 9.39
N LYS A 103 -16.88 -32.77 10.11
CA LYS A 103 -17.19 -31.89 11.25
C LYS A 103 -16.05 -31.86 12.27
N GLN A 104 -15.54 -33.01 12.68
CA GLN A 104 -14.52 -33.09 13.73
C GLN A 104 -13.17 -32.55 13.26
N GLU A 105 -12.81 -32.83 12.02
CA GLU A 105 -11.61 -32.34 11.36
C GLU A 105 -11.66 -30.81 11.24
N CYS A 106 -12.81 -30.24 10.87
CA CYS A 106 -13.03 -28.80 10.83
C CYS A 106 -12.86 -28.17 12.22
N ILE A 107 -13.50 -28.72 13.26
CA ILE A 107 -13.36 -28.22 14.63
C ILE A 107 -11.90 -28.26 15.08
N THR A 108 -11.21 -29.37 14.81
CA THR A 108 -9.79 -29.54 15.16
C THR A 108 -8.92 -28.48 14.49
N LEU A 109 -9.16 -28.18 13.20
CA LEU A 109 -8.43 -27.13 12.49
C LEU A 109 -8.75 -25.74 13.05
N VAL A 110 -10.03 -25.45 13.32
CA VAL A 110 -10.43 -24.18 13.93
C VAL A 110 -9.73 -23.99 15.27
N ASP A 111 -9.76 -24.97 16.16
CA ASP A 111 -9.14 -24.88 17.49
C ASP A 111 -7.63 -24.66 17.40
N TYR A 112 -6.97 -25.41 16.51
CA TYR A 112 -5.53 -25.30 16.32
C TYR A 112 -5.11 -23.93 15.76
N TYR A 113 -5.72 -23.51 14.64
CA TYR A 113 -5.31 -22.27 13.97
C TYR A 113 -5.79 -21.01 14.68
N SER A 114 -6.95 -21.03 15.33
CA SER A 114 -7.42 -19.88 16.13
C SER A 114 -6.50 -19.60 17.31
N SER A 115 -6.02 -20.64 18.01
CA SER A 115 -5.07 -20.46 19.11
C SER A 115 -3.78 -19.80 18.63
N ILE A 116 -3.25 -20.24 17.49
CA ILE A 116 -2.04 -19.64 16.90
C ILE A 116 -2.33 -18.21 16.45
N PHE A 117 -3.47 -17.98 15.82
CA PHE A 117 -3.89 -16.66 15.35
C PHE A 117 -4.02 -15.65 16.50
N PHE A 118 -4.72 -15.98 17.58
CA PHE A 118 -4.86 -15.08 18.72
C PHE A 118 -3.53 -14.83 19.43
N SER A 119 -2.68 -15.85 19.53
CA SER A 119 -1.31 -15.67 20.04
C SER A 119 -0.48 -14.75 19.16
N TYR A 120 -0.62 -14.86 17.83
CA TYR A 120 0.06 -13.98 16.89
C TYR A 120 -0.44 -12.54 17.03
N ILE A 121 -1.77 -12.34 16.98
CA ILE A 121 -2.39 -11.02 17.12
C ILE A 121 -1.97 -10.32 18.41
N ALA A 122 -1.90 -11.03 19.54
CA ALA A 122 -1.44 -10.48 20.81
C ALA A 122 0.04 -10.02 20.80
N SER A 123 0.83 -10.46 19.82
CA SER A 123 2.23 -10.06 19.65
C SER A 123 2.43 -8.93 18.65
N VAL A 124 1.40 -8.56 17.88
CA VAL A 124 1.50 -7.52 16.85
C VAL A 124 1.44 -6.13 17.48
N GLN A 125 2.33 -5.25 17.04
CA GLN A 125 2.27 -3.82 17.37
C GLN A 125 1.63 -3.03 16.23
N SER A 126 0.86 -1.99 16.57
CA SER A 126 0.11 -1.18 15.60
C SER A 126 1.02 -0.46 14.61
N ASP A 127 2.18 0.02 15.06
CA ASP A 127 3.17 0.72 14.24
C ASP A 127 3.88 -0.23 13.26
N ASP A 128 4.22 -1.45 13.71
CA ASP A 128 4.74 -2.52 12.83
C ASP A 128 3.73 -2.88 11.74
N LEU A 129 2.45 -3.03 12.11
CA LEU A 129 1.37 -3.32 11.16
C LEU A 129 1.27 -2.20 10.12
N CYS A 130 1.25 -0.94 10.57
CA CYS A 130 1.11 0.20 9.68
C CYS A 130 2.34 0.43 8.78
N ARG A 131 3.56 0.13 9.26
CA ARG A 131 4.77 0.08 8.43
C ARG A 131 4.71 -1.03 7.39
N LYS A 132 4.29 -2.24 7.77
CA LYS A 132 4.16 -3.39 6.85
C LYS A 132 3.25 -3.07 5.66
N TYR A 133 2.21 -2.28 5.87
CA TYR A 133 1.29 -1.83 4.81
C TYR A 133 1.69 -0.48 4.17
N ASN A 134 2.88 0.04 4.45
CA ASN A 134 3.41 1.31 3.93
C ASN A 134 2.53 2.53 4.25
N LEU A 135 1.70 2.45 5.29
CA LEU A 135 0.85 3.55 5.76
C LEU A 135 1.62 4.49 6.68
N CYS A 136 2.60 3.95 7.39
CA CYS A 136 3.65 4.71 8.07
C CYS A 136 4.93 4.62 7.27
N HIS A 137 5.62 5.76 7.08
CA HIS A 137 6.98 5.69 6.56
C HIS A 137 7.87 5.16 7.69
N GLU A 138 8.71 4.16 7.41
CA GLU A 138 10.03 4.22 8.03
C GLU A 138 10.62 5.57 7.64
N MET A 139 11.28 6.27 8.56
CA MET A 139 12.08 7.43 8.21
C MET A 139 13.27 6.99 7.35
N GLU A 140 13.03 6.38 6.20
CA GLU A 140 13.97 6.44 5.11
C GLU A 140 13.75 7.80 4.48
N ILE A 141 14.64 8.69 4.89
CA ILE A 141 14.84 10.07 4.47
C ILE A 141 15.16 10.11 2.96
N PHE A 142 14.41 9.44 2.09
CA PHE A 142 14.71 9.38 0.66
C PHE A 142 14.56 10.74 -0.02
N SER A 143 13.72 11.62 0.53
CA SER A 143 13.54 12.97 -0.04
C SER A 143 14.52 14.03 0.48
N ALA A 144 15.14 13.83 1.65
CA ALA A 144 16.24 14.71 2.11
C ALA A 144 17.64 14.15 1.77
N LYS A 145 17.73 12.85 1.45
CA LYS A 145 18.95 12.15 1.05
C LYS A 145 19.12 12.02 -0.46
N LEU A 146 18.26 12.64 -1.27
CA LEU A 146 18.56 12.91 -2.69
C LEU A 146 19.70 13.93 -2.90
N GLN A 147 20.39 14.31 -1.84
CA GLN A 147 21.72 14.94 -1.88
C GLN A 147 22.86 13.95 -1.54
N GLU A 148 22.57 12.66 -1.42
CA GLU A 148 23.55 11.59 -1.27
C GLU A 148 23.66 10.80 -2.57
N ASP A 149 24.86 10.32 -2.86
CA ASP A 149 25.18 9.74 -4.15
C ASP A 149 24.37 8.47 -4.45
N SER A 150 24.10 8.23 -5.74
CA SER A 150 23.38 7.05 -6.22
C SER A 150 24.05 5.72 -5.82
N CYS A 151 25.31 5.77 -5.38
CA CYS A 151 26.07 4.61 -4.92
C CYS A 151 25.58 4.16 -3.54
N SER A 152 25.40 5.07 -2.58
CA SER A 152 24.91 4.74 -1.24
C SER A 152 23.52 4.09 -1.25
N ILE A 153 22.63 4.61 -2.10
CA ILE A 153 21.29 4.05 -2.30
C ILE A 153 21.35 2.63 -2.87
N CYS A 154 22.17 2.43 -3.91
CA CYS A 154 22.36 1.12 -4.51
C CYS A 154 22.95 0.11 -3.50
N GLN A 155 23.92 0.55 -2.69
CA GLN A 155 24.53 -0.28 -1.66
C GLN A 155 23.55 -0.69 -0.56
N HIS A 156 22.70 0.23 -0.10
CA HIS A 156 21.64 -0.08 0.86
C HIS A 156 20.63 -1.07 0.29
N ALA A 157 20.09 -0.79 -0.89
CA ALA A 157 19.13 -1.67 -1.55
C ALA A 157 19.70 -3.08 -1.78
N ILE A 158 20.95 -3.18 -2.23
CA ILE A 158 21.62 -4.48 -2.40
C ILE A 158 21.86 -5.16 -1.05
N SER A 159 22.25 -4.42 -0.01
CA SER A 159 22.51 -5.00 1.30
C SER A 159 21.25 -5.63 1.92
N GLU A 160 20.10 -4.98 1.79
CA GLU A 160 18.82 -5.52 2.26
C GLU A 160 18.43 -6.78 1.49
N VAL A 161 18.54 -6.76 0.15
CA VAL A 161 18.28 -7.94 -0.69
C VAL A 161 19.20 -9.09 -0.31
N LEU A 162 20.49 -8.83 -0.05
CA LEU A 162 21.45 -9.86 0.38
C LEU A 162 21.12 -10.43 1.77
N VAL A 163 20.59 -9.62 2.70
CA VAL A 163 20.12 -10.10 4.00
C VAL A 163 18.91 -11.02 3.82
N LYS A 164 17.92 -10.60 3.01
CA LYS A 164 16.74 -11.42 2.69
C LYS A 164 17.11 -12.71 1.96
N LEU A 165 18.09 -12.71 1.05
CA LEU A 165 18.54 -13.93 0.38
C LEU A 165 19.28 -14.91 1.31
N LYS A 166 19.82 -14.43 2.43
CA LYS A 166 20.52 -15.28 3.42
C LYS A 166 19.57 -15.85 4.47
N ASP A 167 18.37 -15.30 4.55
CA ASP A 167 17.30 -15.78 5.40
C ASP A 167 16.76 -17.13 4.86
N PRO A 168 16.77 -18.22 5.67
CA PRO A 168 16.39 -19.55 5.21
C PRO A 168 14.90 -19.66 4.86
N ASP A 169 14.03 -18.83 5.44
CA ASP A 169 12.60 -18.82 5.14
C ASP A 169 12.33 -18.14 3.79
N THR A 170 13.08 -17.09 3.45
CA THR A 170 13.03 -16.43 2.14
C THR A 170 13.56 -17.32 1.01
N GLN A 171 14.52 -18.21 1.28
CA GLN A 171 14.99 -19.18 0.29
C GLN A 171 13.96 -20.27 -0.05
N LEU A 172 13.03 -20.57 0.85
CA LEU A 172 11.96 -21.54 0.60
C LEU A 172 10.96 -21.03 -0.45
N GLU A 173 10.71 -19.71 -0.51
CA GLU A 173 9.83 -19.11 -1.54
C GLU A 173 10.44 -19.13 -2.96
N ILE A 174 11.77 -19.22 -3.09
CA ILE A 174 12.47 -19.22 -4.39
C ILE A 174 12.59 -20.64 -4.97
N ILE A 175 12.59 -21.68 -4.13
CA ILE A 175 12.75 -23.08 -4.53
C ILE A 175 11.41 -23.72 -5.00
N ASP A 176 10.27 -23.14 -4.64
CA ASP A 176 8.93 -23.60 -5.03
C ASP A 176 8.39 -22.98 -6.34
N LEU A 177 9.26 -22.46 -7.21
CA LEU A 177 8.94 -21.98 -8.58
C LEU A 177 9.30 -22.99 -9.68
#